data_AF-A0A543G175-F1
#
_entry.id   AF-A0A543G175-F1
#
_cell.length_a   1.000
_cell.length_b   1.000
_cell.length_c   1.000
_cell.angle_alpha   90.00
_cell.angle_beta   90.00
_cell.angle_gamma   90.00
#
_symmetry.space_group_name_H-M   'P 1'
#
loop_
_entity.id
_entity.type
_entity.pdbx_description
1 polymer ?
#
loop_
_entity_poly.entity_id
_entity_poly.type
_entity_poly.pdbx_seq_one_letter_code
_entity_poly.pdbx_strand_id
1 'polypeptide(L)'
;MTDYKVYENQTLLDVSSHVYGRADVAIDLAILNNIALHEHLRPGQVIKMINVPIRTLVIRAIESRKIIPSTGHKTENDVDNLGFPNEFVIQF
;
A
#
# COMPACT_ATOMS: atom_id res chain seq x y z
N MET A 1 7.04 -16.33 13.75
CA MET A 1 6.26 -15.25 13.14
C MET A 1 7.26 -14.37 12.42
N THR A 2 7.06 -14.11 11.14
CA THR A 2 8.02 -13.35 10.32
C THR A 2 7.58 -11.89 10.29
N ASP A 3 8.53 -10.97 10.39
CA ASP A 3 8.27 -9.54 10.35
C ASP A 3 8.59 -8.99 8.96
N TYR A 4 7.79 -8.04 8.47
CA TYR A 4 8.02 -7.35 7.20
C TYR A 4 8.38 -5.90 7.43
N LYS A 5 9.45 -5.43 6.78
CA LYS A 5 9.86 -4.02 6.83
C LYS A 5 9.27 -3.27 5.64
N VAL A 6 8.45 -2.26 5.93
CA VAL A 6 7.77 -1.42 4.95
C VAL A 6 8.78 -0.64 4.10
N TYR A 7 8.59 -0.65 2.78
CA TYR A 7 9.31 0.19 1.83
C TYR A 7 8.63 1.55 1.63
N GLU A 8 9.32 2.46 0.97
CA GLU A 8 8.78 3.78 0.65
C GLU A 8 7.47 3.70 -0.13
N ASN A 9 6.51 4.55 0.25
CA ASN A 9 5.19 4.72 -0.40
C ASN A 9 4.33 3.45 -0.50
N GLN A 10 4.57 2.44 0.34
CA GLN A 10 3.71 1.26 0.41
C GLN A 10 2.46 1.48 1.25
N THR A 11 1.35 0.92 0.77
CA THR A 11 0.12 0.70 1.53
C THR A 11 0.09 -0.71 2.12
N LEU A 12 -0.87 -1.02 2.99
CA LEU A 12 -1.11 -2.40 3.42
C LEU A 12 -1.52 -3.33 2.26
N LEU A 13 -2.18 -2.81 1.23
CA LEU A 13 -2.51 -3.56 0.02
C LEU A 13 -1.25 -3.95 -0.75
N ASP A 14 -0.26 -3.06 -0.83
CA ASP A 14 1.03 -3.32 -1.45
C ASP A 14 1.80 -4.39 -0.67
N VAL A 15 1.90 -4.25 0.66
CA VAL A 15 2.56 -5.22 1.55
C VAL A 15 1.90 -6.59 1.39
N SER A 16 0.57 -6.63 1.44
CA SER A 16 -0.21 -7.86 1.31
C SER A 16 0.03 -8.54 -0.04
N SER A 17 0.00 -7.76 -1.13
CA SER A 17 0.24 -8.27 -2.49
C SER A 17 1.66 -8.77 -2.67
N HIS A 18 2.64 -8.09 -2.08
CA HIS A 18 4.04 -8.46 -2.17
C HIS A 18 4.34 -9.76 -1.41
N VAL A 19 3.84 -9.89 -0.18
CA VAL A 19 4.15 -11.05 0.69
C VAL A 19 3.28 -12.27 0.36
N TYR A 20 1.99 -12.06 0.11
CA TYR A 20 1.02 -13.16 -0.02
C TYR A 20 0.53 -13.37 -1.45
N GLY A 21 0.84 -12.46 -2.38
CA GLY A 21 0.23 -12.48 -3.72
C GLY A 21 -1.28 -12.22 -3.69
N ARG A 22 -1.76 -11.55 -2.64
CA ARG A 22 -3.16 -11.40 -2.27
C ARG A 22 -3.40 -10.02 -1.72
N ALA A 23 -4.40 -9.30 -2.22
CA ALA A 23 -4.77 -7.99 -1.66
C ALA A 23 -5.70 -8.11 -0.45
N ASP A 24 -6.50 -9.17 -0.37
CA ASP A 24 -7.52 -9.38 0.65
C ASP A 24 -6.93 -9.61 2.06
N VAL A 25 -5.69 -10.12 2.14
CA VAL A 25 -4.96 -10.32 3.41
C VAL A 25 -4.62 -8.99 4.12
N ALA A 26 -4.70 -7.85 3.42
CA ALA A 26 -4.44 -6.53 4.02
C ALA A 26 -5.36 -6.20 5.20
N ILE A 27 -6.61 -6.68 5.17
CA ILE A 27 -7.58 -6.46 6.27
C ILE A 27 -7.12 -7.19 7.53
N ASP A 28 -6.73 -8.45 7.39
CA ASP A 28 -6.23 -9.24 8.51
C ASP A 28 -4.92 -8.67 9.07
N LEU A 29 -4.04 -8.16 8.20
CA LEU A 29 -2.83 -7.45 8.61
C LEU A 29 -3.14 -6.19 9.41
N ALA A 30 -4.14 -5.40 8.98
CA ALA A 30 -4.57 -4.19 9.69
C ALA A 30 -5.05 -4.53 11.11
N ILE A 31 -5.90 -5.56 11.23
CA ILE A 31 -6.42 -6.04 12.53
C ILE A 31 -5.27 -6.52 13.42
N LEU A 32 -4.38 -7.38 12.90
CA LEU A 32 -3.26 -7.92 13.68
C LEU A 32 -2.32 -6.82 14.21
N ASN A 33 -2.09 -5.78 13.41
CA ASN A 33 -1.15 -4.72 13.73
C ASN A 33 -1.80 -3.52 14.43
N ASN A 34 -3.11 -3.55 14.66
CA ASN A 34 -3.90 -2.48 15.28
C ASN A 34 -3.69 -1.12 14.58
N ILE A 35 -3.78 -1.13 13.25
CA ILE A 35 -3.66 0.04 12.37
C ILE A 35 -4.85 0.12 11.43
N ALA A 36 -5.16 1.30 10.90
CA ALA A 36 -6.22 1.43 9.91
C ALA A 36 -5.78 0.85 8.56
N LEU A 37 -6.72 0.29 7.79
CA LEU A 37 -6.42 -0.26 6.45
C LEU A 37 -5.81 0.79 5.50
N HIS A 38 -6.28 2.04 5.61
CA HIS A 38 -5.84 3.18 4.83
C HIS A 38 -4.71 3.99 5.51
N GLU A 39 -4.12 3.44 6.57
CA GLU A 39 -3.07 4.14 7.32
C GLU A 39 -1.84 4.40 6.45
N HIS A 40 -1.23 5.56 6.65
CA HIS A 40 0.03 5.90 6.02
C HIS A 40 1.17 5.17 6.72
N LEU A 41 1.63 4.09 6.10
CA LEU A 41 2.75 3.32 6.62
C LEU A 41 4.04 4.14 6.51
N ARG A 42 4.84 4.12 7.56
CA ARG A 42 6.13 4.81 7.57
C ARG A 42 7.19 3.89 6.95
N PRO A 43 8.07 4.39 6.06
CA PRO A 43 9.19 3.59 5.57
C PRO A 43 10.01 3.05 6.74
N GLY A 44 10.32 1.75 6.70
CA GLY A 44 11.00 1.05 7.78
C GLY A 44 10.13 0.58 8.95
N GLN A 45 8.83 0.92 8.97
CA GLN A 45 7.88 0.36 9.92
C GLN A 45 7.85 -1.17 9.80
N VAL A 46 7.74 -1.85 10.94
CA VAL A 46 7.64 -3.31 10.99
C VAL A 46 6.17 -3.71 11.07
N ILE A 47 5.74 -4.57 10.16
CA ILE A 47 4.41 -5.17 10.13
C ILE A 47 4.54 -6.65 10.51
N LYS A 48 3.75 -7.08 11.49
CA LYS A 48 3.63 -8.49 11.87
C LYS A 48 2.86 -9.24 10.80
N MET A 49 3.39 -10.38 10.36
CA MET A 49 2.77 -11.22 9.33
C MET A 49 1.89 -12.31 9.96
N ILE A 50 0.77 -12.60 9.30
CA ILE A 50 -0.09 -13.76 9.60
C ILE A 50 0.36 -14.99 8.80
N ASN A 51 0.05 -16.18 9.31
CA ASN A 51 0.29 -17.43 8.60
C ASN A 51 -0.95 -17.84 7.78
N VAL A 52 -0.98 -17.46 6.50
CA VAL A 52 -2.07 -17.78 5.57
C VAL A 52 -1.52 -18.29 4.23
N PRO A 53 -2.32 -19.04 3.45
CA PRO A 53 -1.90 -19.51 2.14
C PRO A 53 -1.55 -18.36 1.17
N ILE A 54 -0.41 -18.53 0.48
CA ILE A 54 0.09 -17.59 -0.52
C ILE A 54 -0.35 -17.94 -1.95
N ARG A 55 -0.39 -16.95 -2.83
CA ARG A 55 -0.59 -17.12 -4.29
C ARG A 55 0.77 -17.12 -5.00
N THR A 56 1.39 -18.29 -5.09
CA THR A 56 2.76 -18.46 -5.60
C THR A 56 3.00 -17.87 -7.00
N LEU A 57 2.02 -17.94 -7.92
CA LEU A 57 2.19 -17.37 -9.26
C LEU A 57 2.35 -15.85 -9.25
N VAL A 58 1.60 -15.15 -8.38
CA VAL A 58 1.67 -13.69 -8.25
C VAL A 58 3.00 -13.30 -7.63
N ILE A 59 3.40 -13.98 -6.55
CA ILE A 59 4.69 -13.74 -5.88
C ILE A 59 5.85 -13.94 -6.87
N ARG A 60 5.88 -15.07 -7.59
CA ARG A 60 6.91 -15.32 -8.61
C ARG A 60 6.92 -14.27 -9.71
N ALA A 61 5.75 -13.77 -10.12
CA ALA A 61 5.65 -12.72 -11.12
C ALA A 61 6.20 -11.37 -10.63
N ILE A 62 6.05 -11.05 -9.33
CA ILE A 62 6.62 -9.86 -8.70
C ILE A 62 8.14 -10.02 -8.54
N GLU A 63 8.58 -11.15 -7.96
CA GLU A 63 9.99 -11.45 -7.67
C GLU A 63 10.85 -11.52 -8.94
N SER A 64 10.37 -12.20 -9.99
CA SER A 64 11.11 -12.33 -11.27
C SER A 64 11.40 -10.99 -11.95
N ARG A 65 10.60 -9.96 -11.65
CA ARG A 65 10.76 -8.60 -12.17
C ARG A 65 11.40 -7.65 -11.17
N LYS A 66 11.74 -8.13 -9.96
CA LYS A 66 12.30 -7.31 -8.86
C LYS A 66 11.41 -6.11 -8.52
N ILE A 67 10.09 -6.28 -8.57
CA ILE A 67 9.12 -5.22 -8.31
C ILE A 67 8.84 -5.14 -6.81
N ILE A 68 8.75 -3.92 -6.30
CA ILE A 68 8.19 -3.63 -4.97
C ILE A 68 6.94 -2.78 -5.22
N PRO A 69 5.73 -3.34 -5.03
CA PRO A 69 4.50 -2.56 -5.16
C PRO A 69 4.51 -1.37 -4.19
N SER A 70 4.09 -0.20 -4.66
CA SER A 70 4.18 1.07 -3.93
C SER A 70 3.13 2.05 -4.48
N THR A 71 1.86 1.74 -4.24
CA THR A 71 0.71 2.49 -4.75
C THR A 71 0.29 3.64 -3.83
N GLY A 72 0.91 3.78 -2.66
CA GLY A 72 0.61 4.81 -1.67
C GLY A 72 1.24 6.17 -1.95
N HIS A 73 1.65 6.44 -3.19
CA HIS A 73 2.28 7.68 -3.59
C HIS A 73 1.34 8.87 -3.32
N LYS A 74 1.81 9.83 -2.54
CA LYS A 74 1.10 11.10 -2.31
C LYS A 74 1.56 12.11 -3.35
N THR A 75 0.67 12.48 -4.25
CA THR A 75 0.85 13.68 -5.06
C THR A 75 0.48 14.89 -4.20
N GLU A 76 1.45 15.44 -3.46
CA GLU A 76 1.23 16.65 -2.66
C GLU A 76 0.98 17.91 -3.53
N ASN A 77 1.11 17.82 -4.87
CA ASN A 77 1.05 18.97 -5.79
C ASN A 77 0.12 18.84 -7.01
N ASP A 78 -0.70 17.77 -7.15
CA ASP A 78 -1.47 17.58 -8.39
C ASP A 78 -2.87 18.24 -8.38
N VAL A 79 -3.25 18.91 -7.29
CA VAL A 79 -4.54 19.63 -7.21
C VAL A 79 -4.47 21.01 -7.88
N ASP A 80 -3.29 21.56 -8.11
CA ASP A 80 -3.12 22.92 -8.65
C ASP A 80 -3.05 22.97 -10.19
N ASN A 81 -3.14 21.83 -10.88
CA ASN A 81 -3.02 21.84 -12.35
C ASN A 81 -3.89 20.81 -13.06
N LEU A 82 -5.15 20.68 -12.63
CA LEU A 82 -6.17 19.93 -13.38
C LEU A 82 -6.64 20.66 -14.65
N GLY A 83 -5.99 21.77 -15.04
CA GLY A 83 -6.38 22.57 -16.20
C GLY A 83 -7.78 23.20 -16.08
N PHE A 84 -8.40 23.16 -14.90
CA PHE A 84 -9.62 23.92 -14.65
C PHE A 84 -9.23 25.39 -14.49
N PRO A 85 -9.78 26.32 -15.30
CA PRO A 85 -9.58 27.74 -15.06
C PRO A 85 -10.08 28.08 -13.65
N ASN A 86 -9.32 28.93 -12.94
CA ASN A 86 -9.57 29.40 -11.57
C ASN A 86 -10.88 30.20 -11.37
N GLU A 87 -11.89 30.01 -12.22
CA GLU A 87 -13.10 30.84 -12.26
C GLU A 87 -14.35 30.20 -11.64
N PHE A 88 -14.29 28.94 -11.18
CA PHE A 88 -15.40 28.39 -10.37
C PHE A 88 -15.23 28.71 -8.88
N VAL A 89 -15.21 30.01 -8.57
CA VAL A 89 -15.53 30.50 -7.23
C VAL A 89 -17.05 30.61 -7.16
N ILE A 90 -17.72 29.60 -6.59
CA ILE A 90 -19.11 29.76 -6.16
C ILE A 90 -19.06 30.61 -4.88
N GLN A 91 -19.31 31.90 -5.02
CA GLN A 91 -19.56 32.78 -3.88
C GLN A 91 -20.95 32.45 -3.31
N PHE A 92 -21.00 32.06 -2.04
CA PHE A 92 -22.23 32.02 -1.23
C PHE A 92 -22.51 33.40 -0.64
#